data_AF-A0A5K1DB21-F1
#
_entry.id   AF-A0A5K1DB21-F1
#
_cell.length_a   1.000
_cell.length_b   1.000
_cell.length_c   1.000
_cell.angle_alpha   90.00
_cell.angle_beta   90.00
_cell.angle_gamma   90.00
#
_symmetry.space_group_name_H-M   'P 1'
#
loop_
_entity.id
_entity.type
_entity.pdbx_description
1 polymer ?
#
loop_
_entity_poly.entity_id
_entity_poly.type
_entity_poly.pdbx_seq_one_letter_code
_entity_poly.pdbx_strand_id
1 'polypeptide(L)'
;FISIDCGGTEKYTDEIGLEWIPDNNFSYGEIANISVAGESRKQYQTLRHFPPDDRKYCYILSVKSRIRYLVRATFLYGLFDSSSVFPKFDISIGPTHWSTVVISDANTTEIREAILLANSDSISVCLSNASTGVPFISTLELRQFNDSMYYTNFETQYFLSVSARINFGTDDTTPV
;
A
#
# COMPACT_ATOMS: atom_id res chain seq x y z
N PHE A 1 -6.02 -13.11 -5.43
CA PHE A 1 -5.20 -11.98 -4.95
C PHE A 1 -5.32 -10.83 -5.95
N ILE A 2 -4.92 -9.62 -5.59
CA ILE A 2 -4.91 -8.45 -6.47
C ILE A 2 -3.65 -7.62 -6.17
N SER A 3 -3.01 -7.08 -7.20
CA SER A 3 -1.87 -6.17 -7.12
C SER A 3 -2.19 -4.96 -7.98
N ILE A 4 -2.20 -3.78 -7.38
CA ILE A 4 -2.56 -2.53 -8.04
C ILE A 4 -1.32 -1.67 -8.16
N ASP A 5 -1.03 -1.28 -9.40
CA ASP A 5 -0.01 -0.29 -9.77
C ASP A 5 -0.69 1.08 -9.81
N CYS A 6 -0.45 1.91 -8.79
CA CYS A 6 -1.16 3.18 -8.61
C CYS A 6 -0.58 4.22 -9.57
N GLY A 7 -1.42 4.75 -10.46
CA GLY A 7 -0.97 5.62 -11.55
C GLY A 7 -0.42 4.88 -12.78
N GLY A 8 -0.35 3.55 -12.73
CA GLY A 8 -0.06 2.74 -13.91
C GLY A 8 -1.18 2.87 -14.96
N THR A 9 -0.85 2.66 -16.23
CA THR A 9 -1.79 2.84 -17.35
C THR A 9 -2.31 1.53 -17.95
N GLU A 10 -1.55 0.46 -17.78
CA GLU A 10 -1.83 -0.83 -18.41
C GLU A 10 -1.59 -2.00 -17.46
N LYS A 11 -2.19 -3.14 -17.82
CA LYS A 11 -2.01 -4.39 -17.11
C LYS A 11 -0.73 -5.08 -17.56
N TYR A 12 0.03 -5.67 -16.64
CA TYR A 12 1.23 -6.44 -16.97
C TYR A 12 1.52 -7.53 -15.93
N THR A 13 2.45 -8.41 -16.27
CA THR A 13 3.00 -9.41 -15.35
C THR A 13 4.47 -9.09 -15.13
N ASP A 14 4.90 -9.07 -13.87
CA ASP A 14 6.31 -8.83 -13.52
C ASP A 14 7.18 -10.10 -13.65
N GLU A 15 8.47 -9.95 -13.39
CA GLU A 15 9.47 -11.02 -13.54
C GLU A 15 9.25 -12.21 -12.59
N ILE A 16 8.51 -12.01 -11.48
CA ILE A 16 8.18 -13.06 -10.52
C ILE A 16 6.78 -13.65 -10.76
N GLY A 17 6.12 -13.26 -11.85
CA GLY A 17 4.84 -13.82 -12.27
C GLY A 17 3.62 -13.18 -11.60
N LEU A 18 3.76 -12.05 -10.91
CA LEU A 18 2.63 -11.32 -10.35
C LEU A 18 1.98 -10.45 -11.41
N GLU A 19 0.67 -10.59 -11.51
CA GLU A 19 -0.16 -9.72 -12.33
C GLU A 19 -0.45 -8.41 -11.59
N TRP A 20 -0.20 -7.30 -12.29
CA TRP A 20 -0.42 -5.92 -11.86
C TRP A 20 -1.49 -5.29 -12.73
N ILE A 21 -2.49 -4.66 -12.09
CA ILE A 21 -3.55 -3.91 -12.76
C ILE A 21 -3.40 -2.42 -12.45
N PRO A 22 -3.76 -1.54 -13.40
CA PRO A 22 -3.77 -0.11 -13.14
C PRO A 22 -4.96 0.28 -12.24
N ASP A 23 -4.84 1.41 -11.54
CA ASP A 23 -5.92 1.97 -10.73
C ASP A 23 -6.89 2.90 -11.48
N ASN A 24 -7.05 2.69 -12.79
CA ASN A 24 -7.87 3.53 -13.69
C ASN A 24 -9.33 3.74 -13.23
N ASN A 25 -9.88 2.81 -12.44
CA ASN A 25 -11.23 2.92 -11.90
C ASN A 25 -11.32 3.90 -10.72
N PHE A 26 -10.18 4.41 -10.23
CA PHE A 26 -10.10 5.36 -9.15
C PHE A 26 -10.23 6.80 -9.68
N SER A 27 -11.34 7.45 -9.34
CA SER A 27 -11.73 8.73 -9.96
C SER A 27 -11.06 9.97 -9.36
N TYR A 28 -10.31 9.83 -8.27
CA TYR A 28 -9.73 10.94 -7.53
C TYR A 28 -8.20 10.91 -7.55
N GLY A 29 -7.57 12.04 -7.21
CA GLY A 29 -6.12 12.16 -7.22
C GLY A 29 -5.51 12.24 -8.61
N GLU A 30 -4.24 12.57 -8.63
CA GLU A 30 -3.45 12.82 -9.83
C GLU A 30 -2.30 11.81 -9.92
N ILE A 31 -1.87 11.53 -11.15
CA ILE A 31 -0.79 10.58 -11.43
C ILE A 31 0.51 11.36 -11.56
N ALA A 32 1.58 10.85 -10.97
CA ALA A 32 2.92 11.38 -11.18
C ALA A 32 3.93 10.26 -11.45
N ASN A 33 4.99 10.62 -12.17
CA ASN A 33 6.10 9.71 -12.43
C ASN A 33 7.09 9.77 -11.28
N ILE A 34 7.67 8.61 -10.98
CA ILE A 34 8.75 8.44 -10.00
C ILE A 34 10.05 8.34 -10.79
N SER A 35 11.11 9.00 -10.31
CA SER A 35 12.45 8.87 -10.88
C SER A 35 13.46 8.55 -9.79
N VAL A 36 13.69 7.26 -9.55
CA VAL A 36 14.68 6.76 -8.59
C VAL A 36 15.76 5.99 -9.34
N ALA A 37 17.02 6.37 -9.12
CA ALA A 37 18.15 5.74 -9.80
C ALA A 37 18.27 4.26 -9.39
N GLY A 38 18.36 3.37 -10.38
CA GLY A 38 18.48 1.92 -10.15
C GLY A 38 17.16 1.20 -9.88
N GLU A 39 16.03 1.90 -9.83
CA GLU A 39 14.71 1.27 -9.74
C GLU A 39 14.21 0.88 -11.14
N SER A 40 14.17 -0.42 -11.41
CA SER A 40 13.69 -0.98 -12.69
C SER A 40 12.29 -1.58 -12.61
N ARG A 41 11.73 -1.76 -11.41
CA ARG A 41 10.44 -2.39 -11.22
C ARG A 41 9.35 -1.44 -11.70
N LYS A 42 8.43 -1.95 -12.52
CA LYS A 42 7.42 -1.15 -13.22
C LYS A 42 6.42 -0.50 -12.25
N GLN A 43 6.05 -1.22 -11.18
CA GLN A 43 5.13 -0.76 -10.14
C GLN A 43 5.67 0.39 -9.28
N TYR A 44 6.92 0.80 -9.51
CA TYR A 44 7.61 1.89 -8.82
C TYR A 44 8.03 3.01 -9.79
N GLN A 45 7.45 3.04 -10.99
CA GLN A 45 7.67 4.11 -11.98
C GLN A 45 6.59 5.20 -11.89
N THR A 46 5.46 4.91 -11.26
CA THR A 46 4.33 5.83 -11.10
C THR A 46 3.78 5.78 -9.68
N LEU A 47 3.08 6.84 -9.29
CA LEU A 47 2.24 6.88 -8.10
C LEU A 47 0.96 7.66 -8.40
N ARG A 48 -0.01 7.49 -7.50
CA ARG A 48 -1.15 8.39 -7.39
C ARG A 48 -1.03 9.23 -6.13
N HIS A 49 -1.26 10.53 -6.24
CA HIS A 49 -1.23 11.46 -5.11
C HIS A 49 -2.55 12.21 -4.97
N PHE A 50 -2.79 12.74 -3.78
CA PHE A 50 -4.06 13.34 -3.39
C PHE A 50 -3.84 14.73 -2.79
N PRO A 51 -4.76 15.69 -3.02
CA PRO A 51 -4.73 16.96 -2.34
C PRO A 51 -4.59 16.81 -0.81
N PRO A 52 -3.76 17.62 -0.14
CA PRO A 52 -3.66 17.65 1.32
C PRO A 52 -4.85 18.41 1.92
N ASP A 53 -6.05 17.86 1.77
CA ASP A 53 -7.29 18.39 2.34
C ASP A 53 -7.87 17.45 3.42
N ASP A 54 -9.04 17.81 3.98
CA ASP A 54 -9.69 17.05 5.03
C ASP A 54 -10.44 15.80 4.52
N ARG A 55 -10.34 15.47 3.22
CA ARG A 55 -11.04 14.32 2.64
C ARG A 55 -10.25 13.03 2.86
N LYS A 56 -11.00 11.92 2.85
CA LYS A 56 -10.43 10.57 2.82
C LYS A 56 -10.49 10.03 1.39
N TYR A 57 -9.36 9.58 0.88
CA TYR A 57 -9.25 8.98 -0.46
C TYR A 57 -9.11 7.47 -0.31
N CYS A 58 -10.17 6.72 -0.64
CA CYS A 58 -10.34 5.32 -0.26
C CYS A 58 -10.39 4.36 -1.44
N TYR A 59 -9.39 3.51 -1.58
CA TYR A 59 -9.44 2.33 -2.47
C TYR A 59 -10.42 1.32 -1.90
N ILE A 60 -11.36 0.83 -2.72
CA ILE A 60 -12.32 -0.21 -2.33
C ILE A 60 -11.90 -1.52 -3.00
N LEU A 61 -11.56 -2.51 -2.19
CA LEU A 61 -11.09 -3.81 -2.62
C LEU A 61 -12.17 -4.86 -2.35
N SER A 62 -12.60 -5.58 -3.39
CA SER A 62 -13.54 -6.70 -3.24
C SER A 62 -12.88 -7.88 -2.55
N VAL A 63 -13.53 -8.43 -1.52
CA VAL A 63 -13.06 -9.58 -0.75
C VAL A 63 -14.20 -10.55 -0.48
N LYS A 64 -13.87 -11.73 0.06
CA LYS A 64 -14.87 -12.65 0.62
C LYS A 64 -14.92 -12.46 2.12
N SER A 65 -16.13 -12.30 2.66
CA SER A 65 -16.32 -12.27 4.12
C SER A 65 -15.81 -13.56 4.78
N ARG A 66 -15.34 -13.44 6.03
CA ARG A 66 -14.75 -14.49 6.89
C ARG A 66 -13.46 -15.12 6.36
N ILE A 67 -12.76 -14.42 5.47
CA ILE A 67 -11.45 -14.83 4.96
C ILE A 67 -10.38 -13.85 5.42
N ARG A 68 -9.17 -14.35 5.71
CA ARG A 68 -8.02 -13.50 6.07
C ARG A 68 -7.29 -12.98 4.86
N TYR A 69 -6.90 -11.72 4.95
CA TYR A 69 -6.13 -11.06 3.92
C TYR A 69 -4.92 -10.32 4.50
N LEU A 70 -3.78 -10.43 3.81
CA LEU A 70 -2.72 -9.44 3.87
C LEU A 70 -3.13 -8.24 3.00
N VAL A 71 -3.16 -7.06 3.59
CA VAL A 71 -3.18 -5.78 2.88
C VAL A 71 -1.78 -5.19 2.98
N ARG A 72 -1.17 -4.86 1.85
CA ARG A 72 0.14 -4.21 1.77
C ARG A 72 0.01 -2.94 0.96
N ALA A 73 0.36 -1.81 1.56
CA ALA A 73 0.45 -0.51 0.89
C ALA A 73 1.91 -0.07 0.85
N THR A 74 2.34 0.42 -0.31
CA THR A 74 3.74 0.78 -0.56
C THR A 74 3.84 2.21 -1.07
N PHE A 75 4.86 2.90 -0.58
CA PHE A 75 5.09 4.32 -0.81
C PHE A 75 6.56 4.53 -1.22
N LEU A 76 6.79 4.79 -2.50
CA LEU A 76 8.06 5.29 -3.01
C LEU A 76 7.86 6.72 -3.50
N TYR A 77 8.53 7.68 -2.86
CA TYR A 77 8.25 9.09 -3.08
C TYR A 77 8.92 9.64 -4.35
N GLY A 78 10.22 9.36 -4.55
CA GLY A 78 10.98 9.76 -5.72
C GLY A 78 10.94 11.25 -6.08
N LEU A 79 10.68 12.13 -5.10
CA LEU A 79 10.56 13.58 -5.29
C LEU A 79 9.63 13.99 -6.43
N PHE A 80 8.51 13.27 -6.62
CA PHE A 80 7.61 13.49 -7.76
C PHE A 80 7.07 14.92 -7.90
N ASP A 81 6.95 15.65 -6.78
CA ASP A 81 6.46 17.03 -6.71
C ASP A 81 7.59 18.06 -6.58
N SER A 82 8.87 17.63 -6.63
CA SER A 82 10.06 18.47 -6.42
C SER A 82 10.04 19.27 -5.09
N SER A 83 9.28 18.82 -4.10
CA SER A 83 9.20 19.46 -2.79
C SER A 83 10.42 19.15 -1.92
N SER A 84 10.78 20.09 -1.05
CA SER A 84 11.78 19.88 0.01
C SER A 84 11.17 19.38 1.32
N VAL A 85 9.84 19.28 1.39
CA VAL A 85 9.09 18.83 2.57
C VAL A 85 8.60 17.42 2.34
N PHE A 86 9.12 16.48 3.13
CA PHE A 86 8.70 15.09 3.01
C PHE A 86 7.25 14.87 3.47
N PRO A 87 6.49 14.00 2.78
CA PRO A 87 5.13 13.68 3.16
C PRO A 87 5.00 12.95 4.49
N LYS A 88 3.98 13.35 5.27
CA LYS A 88 3.49 12.65 6.45
C LYS A 88 1.97 12.68 6.47
N PHE A 89 1.34 11.51 6.49
CA PHE A 89 -0.10 11.36 6.43
C PHE A 89 -0.55 10.03 7.05
N ASP A 90 -1.83 9.88 7.33
CA ASP A 90 -2.39 8.65 7.89
C ASP A 90 -2.97 7.75 6.81
N ILE A 91 -2.87 6.45 7.05
CA ILE A 91 -3.60 5.41 6.32
C ILE A 91 -4.54 4.67 7.28
N SER A 92 -5.73 4.33 6.80
CA SER A 92 -6.76 3.61 7.55
C SER A 92 -7.31 2.43 6.76
N ILE A 93 -7.76 1.40 7.50
CA ILE A 93 -8.54 0.29 6.94
C ILE A 93 -9.97 0.44 7.43
N GLY A 94 -10.90 0.71 6.51
CA GLY A 94 -12.24 1.14 6.89
C GLY A 94 -12.19 2.42 7.73
N PRO A 95 -12.97 2.50 8.81
CA PRO A 95 -12.93 3.63 9.74
C PRO A 95 -11.73 3.58 10.70
N THR A 96 -10.97 2.47 10.73
CA THR A 96 -9.95 2.21 11.75
C THR A 96 -8.59 2.70 11.29
N HIS A 97 -7.95 3.57 12.07
CA HIS A 97 -6.57 4.00 11.82
C HIS A 97 -5.64 2.78 11.75
N TRP A 98 -4.83 2.71 10.70
CA TRP A 98 -3.90 1.61 10.47
C TRP A 98 -2.47 2.02 10.80
N SER A 99 -2.00 3.13 10.22
CA SER A 99 -0.65 3.62 10.48
C SER A 99 -0.50 5.09 10.07
N THR A 100 0.54 5.75 10.57
CA THR A 100 1.04 7.00 9.99
C THR A 100 2.21 6.67 9.06
N VAL A 101 2.10 7.12 7.81
CA VAL A 101 3.16 7.05 6.81
C VAL A 101 4.06 8.27 7.01
N VAL A 102 5.36 8.01 7.14
CA VAL A 102 6.39 9.06 7.29
C VAL A 102 7.45 8.77 6.27
N ILE A 103 7.61 9.67 5.30
CA ILE A 103 8.71 9.61 4.35
C ILE A 103 9.91 10.35 4.95
N SER A 104 11.07 9.71 4.99
CA SER A 104 12.32 10.32 5.45
C SER A 104 13.42 10.32 4.39
N ASP A 105 13.27 9.51 3.35
CA ASP A 105 14.15 9.43 2.20
C ASP A 105 13.29 9.23 0.94
N ALA A 106 13.61 9.98 -0.12
CA ALA A 106 12.86 9.91 -1.37
C ALA A 106 13.05 8.59 -2.12
N ASN A 107 14.21 7.96 -1.95
CA ASN A 107 14.60 6.78 -2.73
C ASN A 107 14.31 5.46 -1.99
N THR A 108 13.93 5.54 -0.71
CA THR A 108 13.59 4.37 0.09
C THR A 108 12.08 4.12 0.05
N THR A 109 11.73 2.84 -0.12
CA THR A 109 10.34 2.40 -0.09
C THR A 109 9.85 2.28 1.35
N GLU A 110 8.76 2.96 1.67
CA GLU A 110 8.01 2.76 2.91
C GLU A 110 6.89 1.74 2.67
N ILE A 111 6.79 0.73 3.53
CA ILE A 111 5.81 -0.35 3.41
C ILE A 111 4.97 -0.42 4.68
N ARG A 112 3.65 -0.59 4.53
CA ARG A 112 2.74 -0.94 5.63
C ARG A 112 2.01 -2.22 5.29
N GLU A 113 2.07 -3.19 6.20
CA GLU A 113 1.35 -4.46 6.10
C GLU A 113 0.40 -4.66 7.28
N ALA A 114 -0.80 -5.15 6.96
CA ALA A 114 -1.78 -5.59 7.92
C ALA A 114 -2.37 -6.93 7.51
N ILE A 115 -2.64 -7.78 8.50
CA ILE A 115 -3.42 -9.00 8.32
C ILE A 115 -4.73 -8.83 9.06
N LEU A 116 -5.85 -8.97 8.36
CA LEU A 116 -7.17 -8.85 8.95
C LEU A 116 -8.12 -9.93 8.46
N LEU A 117 -9.11 -10.24 9.30
CA LEU A 117 -10.28 -10.99 8.89
C LEU A 117 -11.27 -10.03 8.20
N ALA A 118 -11.66 -10.34 6.97
CA ALA A 118 -12.70 -9.60 6.28
C ALA A 118 -14.06 -9.85 6.93
N ASN A 119 -14.74 -8.81 7.40
CA ASN A 119 -16.07 -8.92 8.00
C ASN A 119 -17.22 -8.67 7.00
N SER A 120 -16.91 -8.19 5.80
CA SER A 120 -17.83 -7.88 4.71
C SER A 120 -17.20 -8.29 3.37
N ASP A 121 -17.90 -8.03 2.27
CA ASP A 121 -17.43 -8.35 0.92
C ASP A 121 -16.51 -7.28 0.31
N SER A 122 -16.11 -6.28 1.11
CA SER A 122 -15.14 -5.27 0.69
C SER A 122 -14.29 -4.75 1.85
N ILE A 123 -13.06 -4.35 1.55
CA ILE A 123 -12.17 -3.63 2.46
C ILE A 123 -11.87 -2.29 1.81
N SER A 124 -11.98 -1.19 2.57
CA SER A 124 -11.49 0.10 2.12
C SER A 124 -10.12 0.42 2.72
N VAL A 125 -9.22 0.95 1.91
CA VAL A 125 -7.89 1.43 2.32
C VAL A 125 -7.82 2.90 1.99
N CYS A 126 -7.77 3.76 3.01
CA CYS A 126 -7.94 5.20 2.85
C CYS A 126 -6.70 5.98 3.26
N LEU A 127 -6.32 6.96 2.45
CA LEU A 127 -5.32 7.98 2.79
C LEU A 127 -6.03 9.23 3.30
N SER A 128 -5.49 9.85 4.36
CA SER A 128 -6.10 11.02 5.01
C SER A 128 -5.11 11.76 5.92
N ASN A 129 -5.53 12.88 6.52
CA ASN A 129 -4.79 13.60 7.56
C ASN A 129 -3.34 13.95 7.16
N ALA A 130 -3.17 14.64 6.03
CA ALA A 130 -1.87 15.15 5.62
C ALA A 130 -1.35 16.16 6.65
N SER A 131 -0.31 15.77 7.40
CA SER A 131 0.38 16.67 8.34
C SER A 131 1.45 17.51 7.63
N THR A 132 2.15 16.90 6.67
CA THR A 132 3.13 17.56 5.80
C THR A 132 3.09 16.94 4.40
N GLY A 133 3.45 17.72 3.38
CA GLY A 133 3.52 17.26 2.00
C GLY A 133 2.18 16.75 1.46
N VAL A 134 2.27 15.92 0.42
CA VAL A 134 1.12 15.41 -0.34
C VAL A 134 0.96 13.91 -0.07
N PRO A 135 -0.22 13.43 0.37
CA PRO A 135 -0.49 11.99 0.47
C PRO A 135 -0.38 11.32 -0.90
N PHE A 136 0.24 10.15 -0.94
CA PHE A 136 0.40 9.39 -2.17
C PHE A 136 0.44 7.89 -1.88
N ILE A 137 0.32 7.08 -2.93
CA ILE A 137 0.48 5.62 -2.88
C ILE A 137 1.08 5.13 -4.19
N SER A 138 2.04 4.21 -4.12
CA SER A 138 2.70 3.62 -5.29
C SER A 138 2.08 2.26 -5.62
N THR A 139 1.88 1.41 -4.62
CA THR A 139 1.21 0.12 -4.82
C THR A 139 0.23 -0.23 -3.71
N LEU A 140 -0.80 -0.99 -4.08
CA LEU A 140 -1.73 -1.61 -3.15
C LEU A 140 -1.93 -3.08 -3.51
N GLU A 141 -1.60 -3.96 -2.57
CA GLU A 141 -1.68 -5.39 -2.76
C GLU A 141 -2.60 -6.03 -1.71
N LEU A 142 -3.33 -7.04 -2.15
CA LEU A 142 -4.19 -7.84 -1.30
C LEU A 142 -3.98 -9.33 -1.59
N ARG A 143 -3.51 -10.06 -0.58
CA ARG A 143 -3.22 -11.50 -0.66
C ARG A 143 -4.15 -12.25 0.28
N GLN A 144 -4.83 -13.27 -0.24
CA GLN A 144 -5.68 -14.14 0.56
C GLN A 144 -4.82 -15.18 1.27
N PHE A 145 -5.11 -15.44 2.54
CA PHE A 145 -4.50 -16.53 3.29
C PHE A 145 -5.43 -17.75 3.39
N ASN A 146 -4.81 -18.90 3.64
CA ASN A 146 -5.52 -20.12 4.02
C ASN A 146 -6.05 -20.01 5.47
N ASP A 147 -7.11 -20.75 5.78
CA ASP A 147 -7.92 -20.56 7.00
C ASP A 147 -7.16 -20.73 8.33
N SER A 148 -6.03 -21.44 8.37
CA SER A 148 -5.24 -21.60 9.60
C SER A 148 -4.10 -20.58 9.76
N MET A 149 -3.70 -19.92 8.67
CA MET A 149 -2.53 -19.04 8.68
C MET A 149 -2.89 -17.70 9.34
N TYR A 150 -2.09 -17.28 10.32
CA TYR A 150 -2.32 -16.07 11.12
C TYR A 150 -3.67 -16.03 11.87
N TYR A 151 -4.26 -17.18 12.19
CA TYR A 151 -5.43 -17.26 13.06
C TYR A 151 -5.11 -16.67 14.44
N THR A 152 -5.99 -15.79 14.94
CA THR A 152 -5.94 -15.35 16.35
C THR A 152 -7.34 -15.30 16.95
N ASN A 153 -7.45 -15.49 18.26
CA ASN A 153 -8.72 -15.41 18.98
C ASN A 153 -9.36 -14.00 18.95
N PHE A 154 -8.61 -12.98 18.49
CA PHE A 154 -9.00 -11.57 18.56
C PHE A 154 -9.17 -10.92 17.18
N GLU A 155 -9.07 -11.68 16.09
CA GLU A 155 -9.10 -11.19 14.70
C GLU A 155 -10.43 -10.57 14.26
N THR A 156 -11.50 -10.75 15.04
CA THR A 156 -12.79 -10.08 14.81
C THR A 156 -12.80 -8.63 15.30
N GLN A 157 -11.85 -8.27 16.17
CA GLN A 157 -11.74 -6.94 16.79
C GLN A 157 -10.46 -6.21 16.38
N TYR A 158 -9.39 -6.94 16.06
CA TYR A 158 -8.07 -6.37 15.76
C TYR A 158 -7.49 -6.93 14.47
N PHE A 159 -6.65 -6.14 13.83
CA PHE A 159 -5.76 -6.60 12.76
C PHE A 159 -4.35 -6.80 13.32
N LEU A 160 -3.55 -7.63 12.66
CA LEU A 160 -2.12 -7.76 12.95
C LEU A 160 -1.36 -6.75 12.09
N SER A 161 -0.51 -5.94 12.71
CA SER A 161 0.48 -5.13 11.99
C SER A 161 1.82 -5.86 11.95
N VAL A 162 2.53 -5.79 10.83
CA VAL A 162 3.86 -6.39 10.75
C VAL A 162 4.81 -5.64 11.68
N SER A 163 5.49 -6.39 12.56
CA SER A 163 6.57 -5.85 13.38
C SER A 163 7.93 -6.11 12.74
N ALA A 164 8.19 -7.35 12.33
CA ALA A 164 9.38 -7.72 11.58
C ALA A 164 9.12 -8.98 10.75
N ARG A 165 9.80 -9.09 9.60
CA ARG A 165 9.93 -10.33 8.83
C ARG A 165 11.42 -10.56 8.59
N ILE A 166 11.97 -11.62 9.17
CA ILE A 166 13.41 -11.88 9.19
C ILE A 166 13.66 -13.28 8.64
N ASN A 167 14.53 -13.37 7.65
CA ASN A 167 15.10 -14.63 7.21
C ASN A 167 16.48 -14.81 7.86
N PHE A 168 16.56 -15.67 8.88
CA PHE A 168 17.80 -15.91 9.62
C PHE A 168 18.85 -16.75 8.85
N GLY A 169 18.50 -17.28 7.68
CA GLY A 169 19.36 -18.17 6.90
C GLY A 169 20.07 -17.54 5.71
N THR A 170 19.98 -16.21 5.55
CA THR A 170 20.61 -15.48 4.44
C THR A 170 21.44 -14.31 4.97
N ASP A 171 22.54 -14.01 4.29
CA ASP A 171 23.34 -12.80 4.54
C ASP A 171 22.70 -11.55 3.90
N ASP A 172 21.66 -11.74 3.08
CA ASP A 172 20.93 -10.67 2.40
C ASP A 172 19.91 -10.00 3.34
N THR A 173 19.98 -8.68 3.48
CA THR A 173 19.08 -7.86 4.28
C THR A 173 17.84 -7.41 3.52
N THR A 174 17.69 -7.77 2.24
CA THR A 174 16.50 -7.42 1.46
C THR A 174 15.25 -8.13 2.03
N PRO A 175 14.14 -7.40 2.25
CA PRO A 175 12.91 -8.02 2.72
C PRO A 175 12.35 -9.00 1.67
N VAL A 176 11.96 -10.19 2.11
CA VAL A 176 11.16 -11.16 1.32
C VAL A 176 9.67 -10.82 1.39
#